data_AF-A0A3M2CAN2-F1
#
_entry.id   AF-A0A3M2CAN2-F1
#
_cell.length_a   1.000
_cell.length_b   1.000
_cell.length_c   1.000
_cell.angle_alpha   90.00
_cell.angle_beta   90.00
_cell.angle_gamma   90.00
#
_symmetry.space_group_name_H-M   'P 1'
#
loop_
_entity.id
_entity.type
_entity.pdbx_description
1 polymer ?
#
loop_
_entity_poly.entity_id
_entity_poly.type
_entity_poly.pdbx_seq_one_letter_code
_entity_poly.pdbx_strand_id
1 'polypeptide(L)'
;EVGLSLSIVSGMTLGIVVDDTVHFLSKYLRARREKSMTPTDSIRYAFTHVGQALFVTSFVLVAGFLVLATSHFELNSGMGLMSALVIAFALLADFFFLPALLMKFEKGEHHAS
;
A
#
# COMPACT_ATOMS: atom_id res chain seq x y z
N GLU A 1 -17.70 -17.44 15.84
CA GLU A 1 -17.95 -16.19 15.10
C GLU A 1 -16.67 -15.45 14.72
N VAL A 2 -15.74 -15.20 15.66
CA VAL A 2 -14.43 -14.54 15.42
C VAL A 2 -13.61 -15.14 14.25
N GLY A 3 -13.70 -16.45 14.03
CA GLY A 3 -12.98 -17.13 12.95
C GLY A 3 -13.40 -16.73 11.53
N LEU A 4 -14.69 -16.40 11.31
CA LEU A 4 -15.18 -15.98 9.99
C LEU A 4 -14.69 -14.56 9.67
N SER A 5 -14.83 -13.64 10.63
CA SER A 5 -14.36 -12.26 10.50
C SER A 5 -12.84 -12.21 10.25
N LEU A 6 -12.07 -13.00 10.99
CA LEU A 6 -10.61 -13.08 10.80
C LEU A 6 -10.22 -13.64 9.42
N SER A 7 -10.94 -14.65 8.92
CA SER A 7 -10.69 -15.23 7.59
C SER A 7 -11.00 -14.24 6.47
N ILE A 8 -12.06 -13.44 6.61
CA ILE A 8 -12.42 -12.40 5.64
C ILE A 8 -11.38 -11.28 5.64
N VAL A 9 -11.00 -10.77 6.82
CA VAL A 9 -10.01 -9.69 6.96
C VAL A 9 -8.64 -10.13 6.47
N SER A 10 -8.20 -11.35 6.77
CA SER A 10 -6.91 -11.88 6.31
C SER A 10 -6.87 -12.07 4.79
N GLY A 11 -7.92 -12.65 4.19
CA GLY A 11 -8.01 -12.78 2.74
C GLY A 11 -8.02 -11.43 2.02
N MET A 12 -8.77 -10.47 2.55
CA MET A 12 -8.81 -9.11 2.03
C MET A 12 -7.46 -8.40 2.14
N THR A 13 -6.79 -8.50 3.29
CA THR A 13 -5.48 -7.87 3.51
C THR A 13 -4.42 -8.45 2.56
N LEU A 14 -4.40 -9.77 2.37
CA LEU A 14 -3.52 -10.41 1.38
C LEU A 14 -3.80 -9.90 -0.04
N GLY A 15 -5.06 -9.73 -0.41
CA GLY A 15 -5.44 -9.20 -1.71
C GLY A 15 -4.88 -7.78 -1.94
N ILE A 16 -5.00 -6.91 -0.94
CA ILE A 16 -4.49 -5.53 -1.00
C ILE A 16 -2.96 -5.52 -1.13
N VAL A 17 -2.25 -6.28 -0.28
CA VAL A 17 -0.77 -6.34 -0.30
C VAL A 17 -0.23 -6.88 -1.63
N VAL A 18 -0.90 -7.89 -2.21
CA VAL A 18 -0.53 -8.44 -3.51
C VAL A 18 -0.78 -7.42 -4.63
N ASP A 19 -1.90 -6.69 -4.59
CA ASP A 19 -2.21 -5.65 -5.59
C ASP A 19 -1.16 -4.54 -5.57
N ASP A 20 -0.77 -4.06 -4.38
CA ASP A 20 0.26 -3.03 -4.21
C ASP A 20 1.61 -3.47 -4.80
N THR A 21 1.97 -4.75 -4.58
CA THR A 21 3.20 -5.34 -5.13
C THR A 21 3.16 -5.44 -6.65
N VAL A 22 2.03 -5.88 -7.22
CA VAL A 22 1.85 -6.00 -8.68
C VAL A 22 1.85 -4.62 -9.33
N HIS A 23 1.22 -3.63 -8.70
CA HIS A 23 1.20 -2.25 -9.18
C HIS A 23 2.62 -1.67 -9.21
N PHE A 24 3.39 -1.89 -8.14
CA PHE A 24 4.79 -1.49 -8.05
C PHE A 24 5.65 -2.15 -9.12
N LEU A 25 5.57 -3.48 -9.23
CA LEU A 25 6.37 -4.25 -10.19
C LEU A 25 6.03 -3.90 -11.64
N SER A 26 4.76 -3.65 -11.94
CA SER A 26 4.31 -3.21 -13.27
C SER A 26 4.93 -1.87 -13.66
N LYS A 27 4.97 -0.90 -12.73
CA LYS A 27 5.62 0.40 -12.97
C LYS A 27 7.13 0.29 -13.09
N TYR A 28 7.76 -0.59 -12.30
CA TYR A 28 9.19 -0.89 -12.41
C TYR A 28 9.54 -1.50 -13.77
N LEU A 29 8.83 -2.56 -14.18
CA LEU A 29 9.02 -3.20 -15.49
C LEU A 29 8.78 -2.22 -16.63
N ARG A 30 7.79 -1.33 -16.49
CA ARG A 30 7.52 -0.27 -17.45
C ARG A 30 8.70 0.70 -17.59
N ALA A 31 9.27 1.16 -16.47
CA ALA A 31 10.46 2.03 -16.50
C ALA A 31 11.67 1.33 -17.12
N ARG A 32 11.84 0.03 -16.83
CA ARG A 32 12.99 -0.77 -17.29
C ARG A 32 12.90 -1.17 -18.77
N ARG A 33 11.68 -1.41 -19.28
CA ARG A 33 11.44 -1.89 -20.66
C ARG A 33 11.04 -0.78 -21.63
N GLU A 34 10.19 0.16 -21.22
CA GLU A 34 9.70 1.22 -22.12
C GLU A 34 10.54 2.49 -22.05
N LYS A 35 11.15 2.77 -20.89
CA LYS A 35 11.97 3.98 -20.69
C LYS A 35 13.47 3.74 -20.65
N SER A 36 13.91 2.47 -20.77
CA SER A 36 15.32 2.06 -20.73
C SER A 36 16.10 2.65 -19.55
N MET A 37 15.43 2.87 -18.42
CA MET A 37 16.02 3.46 -17.24
C MET A 37 16.94 2.45 -16.54
N THR A 38 17.97 2.95 -15.86
CA THR A 38 18.82 2.10 -15.02
C THR A 38 17.97 1.41 -13.94
N PRO A 39 18.42 0.27 -13.36
CA PRO A 39 17.66 -0.39 -12.30
C PRO A 39 17.33 0.54 -11.13
N THR A 40 18.24 1.42 -10.74
CA THR A 40 18.07 2.42 -9.69
C THR A 40 17.01 3.46 -10.06
N ASP A 41 17.09 4.02 -11.27
CA ASP A 41 16.12 5.00 -11.76
C ASP A 41 14.72 4.39 -11.96
N SER A 42 14.65 3.12 -12.38
CA SER A 42 13.39 2.39 -12.56
C SER A 42 12.68 2.16 -11.23
N ILE A 43 13.44 1.86 -10.17
CA ILE A 43 12.92 1.75 -8.80
C ILE A 43 12.41 3.12 -8.34
N ARG A 44 13.19 4.20 -8.53
CA ARG A 44 12.79 5.57 -8.14
C ARG A 44 11.52 6.02 -8.87
N TYR A 45 11.41 5.74 -10.16
CA TYR A 45 10.24 6.04 -10.97
C TYR A 45 9.00 5.28 -10.50
N ALA A 46 9.14 3.97 -10.24
CA ALA A 46 8.06 3.17 -9.69
C ALA A 46 7.63 3.72 -8.32
N PHE A 47 8.57 4.02 -7.42
CA PHE A 47 8.27 4.59 -6.10
C PHE A 47 7.53 5.93 -6.16
N THR A 48 7.98 6.89 -6.97
CA THR A 48 7.34 8.22 -7.05
C THR A 48 5.94 8.17 -7.65
N HIS A 49 5.70 7.28 -8.62
CA HIS A 49 4.38 7.15 -9.24
C HIS A 49 3.42 6.28 -8.44
N VAL A 50 3.94 5.26 -7.73
CA VAL A 50 3.14 4.31 -6.96
C VAL A 50 2.78 4.89 -5.60
N GLY A 51 3.66 5.67 -4.96
CA GLY A 51 3.40 6.25 -3.64
C GLY A 51 2.15 7.14 -3.58
N GLN A 52 1.91 7.98 -4.60
CA GLN A 52 0.67 8.77 -4.68
C GLN A 52 -0.56 7.89 -4.93
N ALA A 53 -0.42 6.84 -5.75
CA ALA A 53 -1.52 5.91 -6.03
C ALA A 53 -1.94 5.14 -4.78
N LEU A 54 -0.98 4.62 -4.00
CA LEU A 54 -1.20 3.91 -2.73
C LEU A 54 -1.91 4.79 -1.70
N PHE A 55 -1.57 6.08 -1.63
CA PHE A 55 -2.25 7.01 -0.72
C PHE A 55 -3.73 7.15 -1.06
N VAL A 56 -4.04 7.39 -2.34
CA VAL A 56 -5.42 7.62 -2.79
C VAL A 56 -6.26 6.36 -2.61
N THR A 57 -5.76 5.19 -3.00
CA THR A 57 -6.49 3.92 -2.85
C THR A 57 -6.76 3.59 -1.38
N SER A 58 -5.75 3.72 -0.53
CA SER A 58 -5.87 3.49 0.90
C SER A 58 -6.83 4.47 1.59
N PHE A 59 -6.79 5.75 1.21
CA PHE A 59 -7.73 6.74 1.74
C PHE A 59 -9.18 6.41 1.38
N VAL A 60 -9.44 6.02 0.12
CA VAL A 60 -10.76 5.59 -0.34
C VAL A 60 -11.22 4.33 0.40
N LEU A 61 -10.33 3.37 0.63
CA LEU A 61 -10.61 2.15 1.40
C LEU A 61 -10.97 2.47 2.85
N VAL A 62 -10.17 3.27 3.55
CA VAL A 62 -10.44 3.69 4.94
C VAL A 62 -11.80 4.39 5.01
N ALA A 63 -12.08 5.34 4.11
CA ALA A 63 -13.37 6.03 4.07
C ALA A 63 -14.53 5.05 3.84
N GLY A 64 -14.39 4.10 2.91
CA GLY A 64 -15.41 3.08 2.63
C GLY A 64 -15.67 2.15 3.82
N PHE A 65 -14.62 1.71 4.52
CA PHE A 65 -14.74 0.88 5.70
C PHE A 65 -15.28 1.65 6.92
N LEU A 66 -14.99 2.94 7.04
CA LEU A 66 -15.62 3.80 8.06
C LEU A 66 -17.12 3.95 7.82
N VAL A 67 -17.57 4.07 6.56
CA VAL A 67 -19.01 4.02 6.24
C VAL A 67 -19.59 2.66 6.63
N LEU A 68 -18.90 1.56 6.31
CA LEU A 68 -19.30 0.22 6.73
C LEU A 68 -19.41 0.07 8.26
N ALA A 69 -18.51 0.75 9.00
CA ALA A 69 -18.49 0.75 10.46
C ALA A 69 -19.76 1.37 11.08
N THR A 70 -20.45 2.26 10.35
CA THR A 70 -21.72 2.87 10.79
C THR A 70 -22.94 1.96 10.64
N SER A 71 -22.76 0.76 10.07
CA SER A 71 -23.84 -0.21 9.85
C SER A 71 -24.46 -0.70 11.16
N HIS A 72 -25.80 -0.84 11.18
CA HIS A 72 -26.57 -1.39 12.32
C HIS A 72 -26.29 -2.88 12.60
N PHE A 73 -25.67 -3.60 11.66
CA PHE A 73 -25.30 -5.00 11.82
C PHE A 73 -23.92 -5.13 12.48
N GLU A 74 -23.85 -5.72 13.68
CA GLU A 74 -22.62 -5.80 14.50
C GLU A 74 -21.44 -6.42 13.76
N LEU A 75 -21.66 -7.46 12.95
CA LEU A 75 -20.60 -8.07 12.15
C LEU A 75 -19.98 -7.07 11.17
N ASN A 76 -20.82 -6.28 10.49
CA ASN A 76 -20.38 -5.31 9.50
C ASN A 76 -19.72 -4.10 10.15
N SER A 77 -20.25 -3.64 11.29
CA SER A 77 -19.66 -2.56 12.08
C SER A 77 -18.27 -2.95 12.60
N GLY A 78 -18.15 -4.14 13.21
CA GLY A 78 -16.90 -4.65 13.74
C GLY A 78 -15.85 -4.89 12.66
N MET A 79 -16.23 -5.50 11.52
CA MET A 79 -15.33 -5.69 10.38
C MET A 79 -14.91 -4.35 9.77
N GLY A 80 -15.85 -3.41 9.60
CA GLY A 80 -15.58 -2.07 9.06
C GLY A 80 -14.56 -1.31 9.91
N LEU A 81 -14.75 -1.29 11.24
CA LEU A 81 -13.84 -0.61 12.14
C LEU A 81 -12.45 -1.25 12.17
N MET A 82 -12.38 -2.58 12.26
CA MET A 82 -11.10 -3.30 12.27
C MET A 82 -10.32 -3.11 10.97
N SER A 83 -10.97 -3.25 9.81
CA SER A 83 -10.33 -3.03 8.51
C SER A 83 -9.88 -1.58 8.32
N ALA A 84 -10.70 -0.60 8.72
CA ALA A 84 -10.33 0.81 8.66
C ALA A 84 -9.06 1.09 9.48
N LEU A 85 -8.96 0.54 10.70
CA LEU A 85 -7.77 0.68 11.54
C LEU A 85 -6.55 0.01 10.91
N VAL A 86 -6.68 -1.24 10.44
CA VAL A 86 -5.57 -1.98 9.80
C VAL A 86 -5.03 -1.23 8.59
N ILE A 87 -5.91 -0.76 7.71
CA ILE A 87 -5.52 -0.03 6.50
C ILE A 87 -4.92 1.34 6.86
N ALA A 88 -5.44 2.03 7.88
CA ALA A 88 -4.85 3.28 8.37
C ALA A 88 -3.42 3.06 8.93
N PHE A 89 -3.20 1.99 9.69
CA PHE A 89 -1.86 1.63 10.16
C PHE A 89 -0.94 1.20 9.01
N ALA A 90 -1.45 0.47 8.01
CA ALA A 90 -0.69 0.10 6.82
C ALA A 90 -0.27 1.36 6.02
N LEU A 91 -1.20 2.30 5.81
CA LEU A 91 -0.90 3.58 5.16
C LEU A 91 0.14 4.39 5.93
N LEU A 92 0.05 4.44 7.26
CA LEU A 92 1.07 5.08 8.09
C LEU A 92 2.42 4.38 7.94
N ALA A 93 2.44 3.05 8.01
CA ALA A 93 3.64 2.26 7.80
C ALA A 93 4.24 2.56 6.43
N ASP A 94 3.44 2.61 5.36
CA ASP A 94 3.89 3.01 4.04
C ASP A 94 4.43 4.44 4.04
N PHE A 95 3.72 5.42 4.61
CA PHE A 95 4.22 6.80 4.68
C PHE A 95 5.47 7.01 5.52
N PHE A 96 5.80 6.13 6.47
CA PHE A 96 7.03 6.20 7.25
C PHE A 96 8.16 5.35 6.66
N PHE A 97 7.85 4.14 6.19
CA PHE A 97 8.84 3.24 5.58
C PHE A 97 9.20 3.67 4.16
N LEU A 98 8.26 4.17 3.36
CA LEU A 98 8.51 4.62 1.99
C LEU A 98 9.53 5.77 1.93
N PRO A 99 9.46 6.86 2.72
CA PRO A 99 10.51 7.88 2.74
C PRO A 99 11.81 7.41 3.40
N ALA A 100 11.76 6.52 4.39
CA ALA A 100 12.97 5.94 4.99
C ALA A 100 13.72 5.05 3.99
N LEU A 101 12.98 4.27 3.19
CA LEU A 101 13.51 3.51 2.08
C LEU A 101 14.07 4.46 1.00
N LEU A 102 13.35 5.53 0.67
CA LEU A 102 13.78 6.56 -0.27
C LEU A 102 15.12 7.20 0.15
N MET A 103 15.23 7.64 1.41
CA MET A 103 16.45 8.23 1.97
C MET A 103 17.62 7.25 1.98
N LYS A 104 17.38 5.96 2.27
CA LYS A 104 18.43 4.94 2.30
C LYS A 104 18.97 4.64 0.90
N PHE A 105 18.12 4.65 -0.12
CA PHE A 105 18.55 4.48 -1.51
C PHE A 105 19.25 5.74 -2.06
N GLU A 106 18.81 6.94 -1.68
CA GLU A 106 19.48 8.20 -2.04
C GLU A 106 20.88 8.32 -1.42
N LYS A 107 21.07 7.87 -0.18
CA LYS A 107 22.39 7.85 0.49
C LYS A 107 23.37 6.84 -0.13
N GLY A 108 22.88 5.82 -0.83
CA GLY A 108 23.71 4.82 -1.52
C GLY A 108 24.42 5.35 -2.76
N GLU A 109 23.89 6.41 -3.40
CA GLU A 109 24.48 6.98 -4.62
C GLU A 109 25.56 8.05 -4.32
N HIS A 110 25.46 8.77 -3.20
CA HIS A 110 26.43 9.84 -2.89
C HIS A 110 27.83 9.35 -2.49
N HIS A 111 28.03 8.05 -2.26
CA HIS A 111 29.35 7.45 -2.01
C HIS A 111 29.95 6.74 -3.23
N ALA A 112 29.26 6.77 -4.38
CA ALA A 112 29.75 6.22 -5.64
C ALA A 112 30.15 7.31 -6.65
N SER A 113 30.34 8.55 -6.19
CA SER A 113 30.83 9.70 -6.98
C SER A 113 32.31 9.95 -6.71
#